data_AF-D5SUV2-F1
#
_entry.id   AF-D5SUV2-F1
#
_cell.length_a   1.000
_cell.length_b   1.000
_cell.length_c   1.000
_cell.angle_alpha   90.00
_cell.angle_beta   90.00
_cell.angle_gamma   90.00
#
_symmetry.space_group_name_H-M   'P 1'
#
loop_
_entity.id
_entity.type
_entity.pdbx_description
1 polymer ?
#
loop_
_entity_poly.entity_id
_entity_poly.type
_entity_poly.pdbx_seq_one_letter_code
_entity_poly.pdbx_strand_id
1 'polypeptide(L)'
;MFTGIQRKDPWFVPWNSFACLLSMIFSVVLSGCGSNEFRATQPESRLTIDQPLDLSASAVTTPHGADPHTSMKSRLWQNVGDALVIEADIPEDGDYALVLDGTVGNAKLQLKSTLGETTRKTHPEPHSACTYLGRFPAKAGVQPVRIVLGWIDPNATSSTTQAAQSSHQTPEETGSRFTDLQQLRLVKLAGSQVSGPLAPLGFTCHMGYPDQMKRAPKSVDRIAEVGSPAVEFAIGIQCELDENQRVQRWGLRFPQPPDWKKDILKPLEGQTAADFQTWMKTAFARAVEKQLEIAILLHVNTSGPVYVWRNDFDFDPLIPCENQAYVDVGPLAVIQALNESVPPDWPVRFSITGEMGTTITRYPQAWITVIERLRAASKLNNLQLGIGLNHTFNRGKVPYSEAQGAELARLWQTCDFLGVSLYKDLEIPATPEDFLGHLLYLDSEMQALGAPLPRNKPLVVTEFGVGGSGMLDGGKVVHPAEKVEHIARTPWAMTMKISENPWTNSEYTAYRRQVHDAFLRFLADQKSPWKIPVAYLWALGSCDPVGIENPGFEDPEIARMIRAHNQKIAEKPAKTAESNGADE
;
A
#
# COMPACT_ATOMS: atom_id res chain seq x y z
N MET A 1 -29.87 38.66 47.15
CA MET A 1 -29.96 38.86 45.68
C MET A 1 -30.99 37.94 45.04
N PHE A 2 -30.87 36.62 45.16
CA PHE A 2 -31.90 35.69 44.66
C PHE A 2 -33.31 35.95 45.24
N THR A 3 -33.38 36.45 46.47
CA THR A 3 -34.63 36.88 47.13
C THR A 3 -35.26 38.15 46.54
N GLY A 4 -34.50 39.00 45.84
CA GLY A 4 -35.02 40.20 45.16
C GLY A 4 -35.63 39.88 43.79
N ILE A 5 -35.07 38.89 43.09
CA ILE A 5 -35.53 38.45 41.75
C ILE A 5 -36.91 37.77 41.83
N GLN A 6 -37.24 37.10 42.93
CA GLN A 6 -38.56 36.49 43.12
C GLN A 6 -39.69 37.49 43.45
N ARG A 7 -39.38 38.73 43.85
CA ARG A 7 -40.40 39.72 44.26
C ARG A 7 -40.83 40.71 43.17
N LYS A 8 -40.30 40.61 41.94
CA LYS A 8 -40.60 41.50 40.80
C LYS A 8 -40.53 43.00 41.17
N ASP A 9 -39.48 43.38 41.89
CA ASP A 9 -39.22 44.78 42.22
C ASP A 9 -38.68 45.54 40.99
N PRO A 10 -39.28 46.67 40.57
CA PRO A 10 -38.94 47.36 39.31
C PRO A 10 -37.57 48.06 39.32
N TRP A 11 -36.83 48.00 40.44
CA TRP A 11 -35.51 48.59 40.60
C TRP A 11 -34.35 47.61 40.39
N PHE A 12 -34.62 46.36 39.98
CA PHE A 12 -33.58 45.37 39.73
C PHE A 12 -33.18 45.25 38.25
N VAL A 13 -31.87 45.31 38.03
CA VAL A 13 -31.21 45.30 36.72
C VAL A 13 -31.59 44.04 35.91
N PRO A 14 -31.90 44.17 34.59
CA PRO A 14 -32.28 43.03 33.77
C PRO A 14 -31.20 41.93 33.74
N TRP A 15 -31.65 40.68 33.68
CA TRP A 15 -30.82 39.46 33.70
C TRP A 15 -29.63 39.51 32.73
N ASN A 16 -29.81 40.12 31.56
CA ASN A 16 -28.77 40.23 30.54
C ASN A 16 -27.59 41.12 30.99
N SER A 17 -27.85 42.17 31.76
CA SER A 17 -26.78 43.03 32.29
C SER A 17 -26.09 42.39 33.51
N PHE A 18 -26.79 41.54 34.25
CA PHE A 18 -26.19 40.71 35.31
C PHE A 18 -25.26 39.63 34.74
N ALA A 19 -25.66 38.96 33.64
CA ALA A 19 -24.81 37.99 32.95
C ALA A 19 -23.52 38.63 32.39
N CYS A 20 -23.61 39.86 31.88
CA CYS A 20 -22.43 40.61 31.44
C CYS A 20 -21.50 40.99 32.61
N LEU A 21 -22.05 41.36 33.76
CA LEU A 21 -21.27 41.66 34.96
C LEU A 21 -20.57 40.40 35.52
N LEU A 22 -21.25 39.25 35.51
CA LEU A 22 -20.67 37.97 35.91
C LEU A 22 -19.53 37.56 34.97
N SER A 23 -19.71 37.75 33.65
CA SER A 23 -18.66 37.47 32.66
C SER A 23 -17.42 38.33 32.88
N MET A 24 -17.57 39.60 33.25
CA MET A 24 -16.42 40.47 33.55
C MET A 24 -15.70 40.09 34.85
N ILE A 25 -16.44 39.64 35.88
CA ILE A 25 -15.84 39.19 37.16
C ILE A 25 -15.08 37.88 36.97
N PHE A 26 -15.60 36.95 36.16
CA PHE A 26 -14.91 35.69 35.86
C PHE A 26 -13.65 35.87 35.00
N SER A 27 -13.60 36.89 34.13
CA SER A 27 -12.40 37.19 33.33
C SER A 27 -11.29 37.91 34.11
N VAL A 28 -11.57 38.51 35.26
CA VAL A 28 -10.57 39.29 36.05
C VAL A 28 -10.05 38.52 37.26
N VAL A 29 -10.77 37.51 37.77
CA VAL A 29 -10.41 36.79 39.01
C VAL A 29 -9.68 35.46 38.78
N LEU A 30 -9.68 34.89 37.57
CA LEU A 30 -9.09 33.55 37.30
C LEU A 30 -7.79 33.54 36.48
N SER A 31 -7.00 34.62 36.49
CA SER A 31 -5.64 34.62 35.90
C SER A 31 -4.51 34.30 36.89
N GLY A 32 -4.81 33.73 38.07
CA GLY A 32 -3.83 33.71 39.18
C GLY A 32 -3.82 32.52 40.13
N CYS A 33 -4.32 31.34 39.76
CA CYS A 33 -4.20 30.14 40.59
C CYS A 33 -3.65 28.96 39.81
N GLY A 34 -2.36 28.68 40.01
CA GLY A 34 -1.72 27.44 39.58
C GLY A 34 -2.36 26.23 40.24
N SER A 35 -2.71 25.23 39.44
CA SER A 35 -3.18 23.94 39.93
C SER A 35 -1.99 23.08 40.35
N ASN A 36 -1.89 22.88 41.66
CA ASN A 36 -1.01 21.93 42.31
C ASN A 36 -1.11 20.53 41.68
N GLU A 37 0.06 19.92 41.51
CA GLU A 37 0.25 18.52 41.19
C GLU A 37 -0.49 17.61 42.19
N PHE A 38 -1.46 16.87 41.70
CA PHE A 38 -1.82 15.57 42.29
C PHE A 38 -1.21 14.49 41.38
N ARG A 39 0.01 14.05 41.70
CA ARG A 39 0.56 12.80 41.17
C ARG A 39 -0.13 11.63 41.87
N ALA A 40 -1.10 11.03 41.19
CA ALA A 40 -1.43 9.63 41.41
C ALA A 40 -0.62 8.81 40.39
N THR A 41 0.43 8.16 40.86
CA THR A 41 1.22 7.19 40.07
C THR A 41 0.45 5.87 40.00
N GLN A 42 -0.18 5.56 38.87
CA GLN A 42 -0.39 4.18 38.41
C GLN A 42 -0.15 4.11 36.89
N PRO A 43 0.44 3.03 36.37
CA PRO A 43 0.78 2.94 34.96
C PRO A 43 -0.49 2.61 34.17
N GLU A 44 -1.02 3.61 33.46
CA GLU A 44 -2.03 3.40 32.43
C GLU A 44 -1.36 2.81 31.20
N SER A 45 -1.96 1.76 30.62
CA SER A 45 -1.57 1.25 29.30
C SER A 45 -1.95 2.32 28.27
N ARG A 46 -0.99 3.10 27.80
CA ARG A 46 -1.21 4.19 26.84
C ARG A 46 -0.73 3.77 25.45
N LEU A 47 -1.53 4.07 24.43
CA LEU A 47 -1.08 3.94 23.04
C LEU A 47 -0.01 5.02 22.80
N THR A 48 1.19 4.60 22.41
CA THR A 48 2.23 5.50 21.90
C THR A 48 2.49 5.16 20.43
N ILE A 49 3.00 6.12 19.64
CA ILE A 49 3.16 6.01 18.17
C ILE A 49 3.90 4.72 17.74
N ASP A 50 4.73 4.15 18.61
CA ASP A 50 5.60 3.01 18.29
C ASP A 50 5.29 1.73 19.07
N GLN A 51 4.26 1.72 19.93
CA GLN A 51 3.83 0.51 20.63
C GLN A 51 2.39 0.15 20.26
N PRO A 52 2.18 -0.95 19.49
CA PRO A 52 0.82 -1.44 19.23
C PRO A 52 0.15 -1.81 20.55
N LEU A 53 -1.12 -1.45 20.68
CA LEU A 53 -1.95 -1.99 21.76
C LEU A 53 -2.34 -3.43 21.38
N ASP A 54 -1.80 -4.42 22.10
CA ASP A 54 -2.19 -5.83 21.96
C ASP A 54 -3.55 -6.05 22.61
N LEU A 55 -4.55 -6.42 21.80
CA LEU A 55 -5.92 -6.63 22.23
C LEU A 55 -6.21 -8.11 22.59
N SER A 56 -5.28 -9.02 22.30
CA SER A 56 -5.45 -10.48 22.46
C SER A 56 -5.33 -10.97 23.91
N ALA A 57 -4.72 -10.17 24.80
CA ALA A 57 -4.52 -10.50 26.21
C ALA A 57 -5.80 -10.50 27.08
N SER A 58 -6.97 -10.27 26.47
CA SER A 58 -8.23 -10.00 27.17
C SER A 58 -9.02 -11.26 27.58
N ALA A 59 -8.65 -12.45 27.10
CA ALA A 59 -9.31 -13.71 27.44
C ALA A 59 -8.59 -14.46 28.58
N VAL A 60 -8.30 -13.78 29.70
CA VAL A 60 -7.81 -14.47 30.91
C VAL A 60 -9.00 -14.73 31.83
N THR A 61 -9.44 -15.98 31.86
CA THR A 61 -10.25 -16.50 32.97
C THR A 61 -9.50 -16.26 34.27
N THR A 62 -10.08 -15.46 35.17
CA THR A 62 -9.57 -15.32 36.54
C THR A 62 -9.50 -16.71 37.18
N PRO A 63 -8.32 -17.17 37.68
CA PRO A 63 -8.28 -18.35 38.53
C PRO A 63 -9.10 -18.05 39.78
N HIS A 64 -9.98 -18.98 40.16
CA HIS A 64 -10.70 -18.89 41.43
C HIS A 64 -9.67 -18.84 42.58
N GLY A 65 -9.49 -17.67 43.19
CA GLY A 65 -8.66 -17.51 44.40
C GLY A 65 -7.59 -16.41 44.38
N ALA A 66 -7.49 -15.58 43.34
CA ALA A 66 -6.52 -14.48 43.33
C ALA A 66 -6.97 -13.29 44.21
N ASP A 67 -6.02 -12.79 45.02
CA ASP A 67 -6.14 -11.66 45.95
C ASP A 67 -6.52 -10.34 45.22
N PRO A 68 -7.60 -9.62 45.64
CA PRO A 68 -8.09 -8.43 44.94
C PRO A 68 -7.14 -7.21 44.98
N HIS A 69 -6.01 -7.26 45.69
CA HIS A 69 -5.16 -6.08 45.91
C HIS A 69 -3.84 -6.00 45.11
N THR A 70 -3.50 -6.97 44.24
CA THR A 70 -2.23 -6.95 43.47
C THR A 70 -2.37 -7.14 41.96
N SER A 71 -3.59 -7.14 41.42
CA SER A 71 -3.81 -7.16 39.97
C SER A 71 -3.76 -5.75 39.38
N MET A 72 -2.67 -5.41 38.67
CA MET A 72 -2.66 -4.30 37.71
C MET A 72 -3.73 -4.56 36.65
N LYS A 73 -4.89 -3.92 36.80
CA LYS A 73 -5.95 -3.95 35.78
C LYS A 73 -5.76 -2.78 34.84
N SER A 74 -5.45 -3.07 33.57
CA SER A 74 -5.62 -2.15 32.45
C SER A 74 -7.11 -1.82 32.30
N ARG A 75 -7.54 -0.68 32.86
CA ARG A 75 -8.90 -0.16 32.68
C ARG A 75 -8.87 1.04 31.74
N LEU A 76 -8.95 0.75 30.44
CA LEU A 76 -9.53 1.68 29.48
C LEU A 76 -10.51 0.91 28.58
N TRP A 77 -11.60 0.47 29.19
CA TRP A 77 -12.72 -0.18 28.51
C TRP A 77 -14.00 0.41 29.09
N GLN A 78 -14.63 1.35 28.39
CA GLN A 78 -16.06 1.57 28.55
C GLN A 78 -16.73 1.01 27.31
N ASN A 79 -17.24 -0.22 27.41
CA ASN A 79 -18.30 -0.66 26.49
C ASN A 79 -19.49 0.26 26.74
N VAL A 80 -19.68 1.24 25.86
CA VAL A 80 -20.86 2.09 25.85
C VAL A 80 -21.83 1.48 24.85
N GLY A 81 -22.52 0.41 25.26
CA GLY A 81 -23.36 -0.40 24.38
C GLY A 81 -22.52 -1.15 23.32
N ASP A 82 -22.90 -1.02 22.05
CA ASP A 82 -22.29 -1.70 20.89
C ASP A 82 -20.98 -1.04 20.40
N ALA A 83 -20.37 -0.15 21.18
CA ALA A 83 -19.21 0.62 20.76
C ALA A 83 -17.97 0.39 21.63
N LEU A 84 -16.85 0.08 20.97
CA LEU A 84 -15.50 0.06 21.52
C LEU A 84 -14.93 1.49 21.48
N VAL A 85 -14.71 2.10 22.63
CA VAL A 85 -14.14 3.44 22.73
C VAL A 85 -12.65 3.36 23.09
N ILE A 86 -11.81 3.98 22.29
CA ILE A 86 -10.37 4.04 22.44
C ILE A 86 -9.96 5.50 22.62
N GLU A 87 -9.20 5.81 23.66
CA GLU A 87 -8.59 7.15 23.83
C GLU A 87 -7.10 7.02 23.55
N ALA A 88 -6.59 7.89 22.66
CA ALA A 88 -5.19 7.93 22.30
C ALA A 88 -4.62 9.33 22.61
N ASP A 89 -3.52 9.37 23.36
CA ASP A 89 -2.72 10.56 23.52
C ASP A 89 -1.92 10.80 22.24
N ILE A 90 -2.03 12.00 21.67
CA ILE A 90 -1.23 12.39 20.50
C ILE A 90 0.02 13.10 21.03
N PRO A 91 1.21 12.49 20.88
CA PRO A 91 2.40 12.99 21.57
C PRO A 91 2.99 14.26 20.92
N GLU A 92 2.62 14.58 19.68
CA GLU A 92 3.15 15.73 18.93
C GLU A 92 2.17 16.22 17.86
N ASP A 93 2.39 17.44 17.36
CA ASP A 93 1.62 18.00 16.25
C ASP A 93 1.86 17.17 14.97
N GLY A 94 0.78 16.80 14.28
CA GLY A 94 0.92 16.05 13.04
C GLY A 94 -0.38 15.54 12.44
N ASP A 95 -0.25 14.98 11.23
CA ASP A 95 -1.26 14.15 10.61
C ASP A 95 -1.01 12.69 11.02
N TYR A 96 -2.06 11.99 11.44
CA TYR A 96 -1.98 10.58 11.83
C TYR A 96 -2.98 9.74 11.06
N ALA A 97 -2.59 8.49 10.76
CA ALA A 97 -3.50 7.44 10.33
C ALA A 97 -3.69 6.44 11.46
N LEU A 98 -4.94 6.13 11.79
CA LEU A 98 -5.25 5.02 12.68
C LEU A 98 -5.34 3.72 11.88
N VAL A 99 -4.49 2.74 12.18
CA VAL A 99 -4.49 1.41 11.53
C VAL A 99 -5.04 0.38 12.51
N LEU A 100 -6.08 -0.33 12.08
CA LEU A 100 -6.62 -1.51 12.77
C LEU A 100 -6.08 -2.77 12.08
N ASP A 101 -5.51 -3.69 12.85
CA ASP A 101 -5.05 -4.99 12.36
C ASP A 101 -5.90 -6.11 12.97
N GLY A 102 -6.66 -6.77 12.12
CA GLY A 102 -7.58 -7.85 12.48
C GLY A 102 -8.79 -7.92 11.55
N THR A 103 -9.56 -8.99 11.68
CA THR A 103 -10.85 -9.14 11.01
C THR A 103 -11.94 -8.57 11.91
N VAL A 104 -12.77 -7.69 11.35
CA VAL A 104 -13.92 -7.12 12.08
C VAL A 104 -15.22 -7.77 11.60
N GLY A 105 -15.23 -9.07 11.35
CA GLY A 105 -16.40 -9.81 10.82
C GLY A 105 -17.18 -9.04 9.74
N ASN A 106 -18.52 -9.10 9.79
CA ASN A 106 -19.41 -8.26 8.96
C ASN A 106 -19.67 -6.87 9.57
N ALA A 107 -18.86 -6.40 10.52
CA ALA A 107 -19.13 -5.15 11.21
C ALA A 107 -18.84 -3.95 10.31
N LYS A 108 -19.74 -2.96 10.34
CA LYS A 108 -19.41 -1.63 9.82
C LYS A 108 -18.71 -0.84 10.92
N LEU A 109 -17.49 -0.40 10.65
CA LEU A 109 -16.74 0.43 11.59
C LEU A 109 -17.08 1.90 11.34
N GLN A 110 -17.74 2.54 12.30
CA GLN A 110 -17.87 3.99 12.30
C GLN A 110 -16.79 4.58 13.22
N LEU A 111 -15.94 5.45 12.68
CA LEU A 111 -14.98 6.21 13.48
C LEU A 111 -15.52 7.62 13.72
N LYS A 112 -15.59 8.00 14.99
CA LYS A 112 -15.96 9.35 15.40
C LYS A 112 -14.83 9.93 16.23
N SER A 113 -14.21 11.01 15.76
CA SER A 113 -13.24 11.79 16.51
C SER A 113 -13.95 12.91 17.29
N THR A 114 -13.44 13.24 18.48
CA THR A 114 -13.86 14.42 19.26
C THR A 114 -13.57 15.74 18.54
N LEU A 115 -12.75 15.72 17.48
CA LEU A 115 -12.46 16.86 16.61
C LEU A 115 -13.53 17.10 15.52
N GLY A 116 -14.61 16.30 15.50
CA GLY A 116 -15.81 16.58 14.70
C GLY A 116 -15.87 15.90 13.33
N GLU A 117 -14.81 15.22 12.89
CA GLU A 117 -14.82 14.45 11.63
C GLU A 117 -15.35 13.04 11.85
N THR A 118 -16.32 12.64 11.02
CA THR A 118 -16.89 11.30 10.99
C THR A 118 -16.67 10.70 9.61
N THR A 119 -15.77 9.72 9.51
CA THR A 119 -15.59 8.92 8.31
C THR A 119 -16.32 7.59 8.49
N ARG A 120 -17.22 7.25 7.57
CA ARG A 120 -17.91 5.95 7.51
C ARG A 120 -17.31 5.13 6.38
N LYS A 121 -16.75 3.95 6.69
CA LYS A 121 -16.33 2.98 5.68
C LYS A 121 -17.05 1.65 5.91
N THR A 122 -17.41 1.00 4.82
CA THR A 122 -18.10 -0.30 4.84
C THR A 122 -17.20 -1.30 4.12
N HIS A 123 -16.70 -2.32 4.82
CA HIS A 123 -16.00 -3.42 4.18
C HIS A 123 -16.96 -4.59 3.94
N PRO A 124 -17.01 -5.16 2.73
CA PRO A 124 -17.89 -6.28 2.41
C PRO A 124 -17.29 -7.67 2.70
N GLU A 125 -16.00 -7.80 3.02
CA GLU A 125 -15.36 -9.11 3.19
C GLU A 125 -15.00 -9.46 4.65
N PRO A 126 -15.52 -10.56 5.20
CA PRO A 126 -15.37 -10.93 6.62
C PRO A 126 -13.97 -11.42 7.03
N HIS A 127 -13.01 -11.53 6.10
CA HIS A 127 -11.72 -12.21 6.34
C HIS A 127 -10.46 -11.42 5.94
N SER A 128 -10.59 -10.16 5.51
CA SER A 128 -9.43 -9.30 5.24
C SER A 128 -9.06 -8.46 6.46
N ALA A 129 -7.76 -8.26 6.72
CA ALA A 129 -7.32 -7.27 7.70
C ALA A 129 -7.88 -5.89 7.32
N CYS A 130 -8.69 -5.30 8.20
CA CYS A 130 -9.37 -4.03 7.94
C CYS A 130 -8.43 -2.85 8.24
N THR A 131 -7.67 -2.37 7.26
CA THR A 131 -6.99 -1.07 7.40
C THR A 131 -8.03 0.05 7.26
N TYR A 132 -8.61 0.45 8.39
CA TYR A 132 -9.28 1.74 8.45
C TYR A 132 -8.22 2.83 8.24
N LEU A 133 -8.56 3.90 7.52
CA LEU A 133 -7.73 5.08 7.41
C LEU A 133 -8.59 6.28 7.74
N GLY A 134 -8.47 6.78 8.97
CA GLY A 134 -8.96 8.09 9.36
C GLY A 134 -7.75 8.99 9.51
N ARG A 135 -7.72 10.08 8.75
CA ARG A 135 -6.71 11.13 8.92
C ARG A 135 -7.23 12.13 9.94
N PHE A 136 -6.43 12.45 10.94
CA PHE A 136 -6.79 13.48 11.91
C PHE A 136 -5.62 14.44 12.08
N PRO A 137 -5.84 15.76 11.87
CA PRO A 137 -4.88 16.75 12.29
C PRO A 137 -4.92 16.82 13.82
N ALA A 138 -3.79 16.57 14.46
CA ALA A 138 -3.67 16.65 15.91
C ALA A 138 -2.68 17.74 16.32
N LYS A 139 -2.95 18.35 17.48
CA LYS A 139 -2.05 19.26 18.16
C LYS A 139 -1.66 18.67 19.52
N ALA A 140 -0.35 18.61 19.78
CA ALA A 140 0.24 18.25 21.06
C ALA A 140 -0.40 19.07 22.19
N GLY A 141 -0.72 18.39 23.29
CA GLY A 141 -1.30 19.03 24.48
C GLY A 141 -2.76 19.47 24.35
N VAL A 142 -3.41 19.24 23.20
CA VAL A 142 -4.88 19.31 23.07
C VAL A 142 -5.47 17.95 23.45
N GLN A 143 -6.65 17.94 24.09
CA GLN A 143 -7.31 16.78 24.70
C GLN A 143 -7.12 15.45 23.93
N PRO A 144 -6.99 14.31 24.63
CA PRO A 144 -6.83 12.99 24.01
C PRO A 144 -7.85 12.77 22.89
N VAL A 145 -7.38 12.23 21.77
CA VAL A 145 -8.26 11.91 20.65
C VAL A 145 -9.06 10.69 21.07
N ARG A 146 -10.36 10.89 21.26
CA ARG A 146 -11.29 9.81 21.57
C ARG A 146 -11.83 9.25 20.26
N ILE A 147 -11.45 8.01 19.98
CA ILE A 147 -11.87 7.20 18.85
C ILE A 147 -12.98 6.28 19.33
N VAL A 148 -14.20 6.45 18.82
CA VAL A 148 -15.30 5.51 19.09
C VAL A 148 -15.46 4.60 17.87
N LEU A 149 -15.35 3.28 18.09
CA LEU A 149 -15.58 2.21 17.13
C LEU A 149 -16.94 1.57 17.44
N GLY A 150 -18.00 2.01 16.75
CA GLY A 150 -19.33 1.40 16.88
C GLY A 150 -19.47 0.15 16.02
N TRP A 151 -20.11 -0.90 16.55
CA TRP A 151 -20.66 -2.01 15.77
C TRP A 151 -22.04 -1.61 15.23
N ILE A 152 -22.28 -1.88 13.95
CA ILE A 152 -23.59 -1.71 13.33
C ILE A 152 -23.99 -3.05 12.71
N ASP A 153 -25.11 -3.61 13.16
CA ASP A 153 -25.70 -4.80 12.54
C ASP A 153 -26.02 -4.49 11.07
N PRO A 154 -25.40 -5.20 10.09
CA PRO A 154 -25.70 -4.99 8.69
C PRO A 154 -27.16 -5.32 8.33
N ASN A 155 -27.84 -6.15 9.14
CA ASN A 155 -29.23 -6.55 8.95
C ASN A 155 -30.23 -5.68 9.73
N ALA A 156 -29.77 -4.73 10.56
CA ALA A 156 -30.68 -3.82 11.24
C ALA A 156 -31.35 -2.90 10.22
N THR A 157 -32.63 -3.17 9.95
CA THR A 157 -33.49 -2.26 9.21
C THR A 157 -33.68 -0.97 10.02
N SER A 158 -33.64 0.18 9.34
CA SER A 158 -33.68 1.53 9.92
C SER A 158 -35.05 1.89 10.52
N SER A 159 -35.56 1.10 11.46
CA SER A 159 -36.80 1.40 12.18
C SER A 159 -36.48 2.05 13.53
N THR A 160 -37.28 3.06 13.88
CA THR A 160 -37.27 3.82 15.13
C THR A 160 -37.44 3.00 16.42
N THR A 161 -37.57 1.68 16.31
CA THR A 161 -37.77 0.74 17.44
C THR A 161 -36.45 0.37 18.17
N GLN A 162 -35.31 0.87 17.70
CA GLN A 162 -33.98 0.44 18.16
C GLN A 162 -33.60 0.93 19.57
N ALA A 163 -34.21 2.00 20.09
CA ALA A 163 -33.89 2.51 21.43
C ALA A 163 -34.30 1.57 22.58
N ALA A 164 -35.14 0.56 22.32
CA ALA A 164 -35.62 -0.39 23.32
C ALA A 164 -34.92 -1.77 23.27
N GLN A 165 -34.13 -2.07 22.24
CA GLN A 165 -33.46 -3.37 22.09
C GLN A 165 -31.97 -3.36 22.46
N SER A 166 -31.35 -2.20 22.66
CA SER A 166 -29.92 -2.10 23.06
C SER A 166 -29.66 -2.32 24.56
N SER A 167 -30.69 -2.62 25.38
CA SER A 167 -30.57 -2.70 26.84
C SER A 167 -30.23 -4.08 27.38
N HIS A 168 -30.00 -5.09 26.52
CA HIS A 168 -29.86 -6.48 26.97
C HIS A 168 -28.67 -7.27 26.41
N GLN A 169 -27.78 -6.67 25.61
CA GLN A 169 -26.54 -7.38 25.24
C GLN A 169 -25.51 -7.22 26.35
N THR A 170 -24.99 -8.35 26.84
CA THR A 170 -23.94 -8.32 27.86
C THR A 170 -22.61 -7.90 27.22
N PRO A 171 -21.69 -7.26 27.98
CA PRO A 171 -20.34 -6.96 27.50
C PRO A 171 -19.60 -8.17 26.91
N GLU A 172 -19.92 -9.39 27.38
CA GLU A 172 -19.36 -10.66 26.91
C GLU A 172 -19.83 -11.02 25.48
N GLU A 173 -21.10 -10.76 25.15
CA GLU A 173 -21.63 -10.96 23.79
C GLU A 173 -21.03 -9.97 22.78
N THR A 174 -20.69 -8.76 23.22
CA THR A 174 -20.03 -7.74 22.38
C THR A 174 -18.54 -8.06 22.20
N GLY A 175 -17.87 -8.54 23.25
CA GLY A 175 -16.45 -8.91 23.21
C GLY A 175 -16.14 -10.05 22.24
N SER A 176 -17.05 -11.02 22.10
CA SER A 176 -16.89 -12.13 21.14
C SER A 176 -16.86 -11.70 19.67
N ARG A 177 -17.33 -10.49 19.35
CA ARG A 177 -17.36 -9.95 17.97
C ARG A 177 -16.08 -9.24 17.55
N PHE A 178 -15.16 -9.01 18.50
CA PHE A 178 -13.87 -8.36 18.27
C PHE A 178 -12.69 -9.28 18.59
N THR A 179 -12.90 -10.59 18.75
CA THR A 179 -11.86 -11.56 19.16
C THR A 179 -10.69 -11.65 18.19
N ASP A 180 -10.89 -11.24 16.94
CA ASP A 180 -9.86 -11.31 15.91
C ASP A 180 -9.15 -9.96 15.70
N LEU A 181 -9.51 -8.91 16.46
CA LEU A 181 -8.71 -7.69 16.51
C LEU A 181 -7.43 -7.99 17.29
N GLN A 182 -6.29 -7.96 16.59
CA GLN A 182 -5.00 -8.25 17.19
C GLN A 182 -4.31 -6.98 17.67
N GLN A 183 -4.34 -5.91 16.84
CA GLN A 183 -3.61 -4.69 17.15
C GLN A 183 -4.34 -3.42 16.69
N LEU A 184 -4.23 -2.38 17.50
CA LEU A 184 -4.50 -1.01 17.10
C LEU A 184 -3.18 -0.21 17.06
N ARG A 185 -2.97 0.56 16.00
CA ARG A 185 -1.78 1.40 15.82
C ARG A 185 -2.14 2.80 15.35
N LEU A 186 -1.40 3.78 15.86
CA LEU A 186 -1.45 5.16 15.36
C LEU A 186 -0.16 5.42 14.58
N VAL A 187 -0.27 5.55 13.26
CA VAL A 187 0.88 5.78 12.37
C VAL A 187 0.98 7.26 12.08
N LYS A 188 2.08 7.89 12.48
CA LYS A 188 2.37 9.28 12.09
C LYS A 188 2.59 9.35 10.59
N LEU A 189 1.81 10.18 9.90
CA LEU A 189 2.03 10.49 8.50
C LEU A 189 3.16 11.49 8.40
N ALA A 190 3.89 11.46 7.28
CA ALA A 190 4.87 12.49 7.01
C ALA A 190 4.20 13.87 7.12
N GLY A 191 4.66 14.71 8.06
CA GLY A 191 4.16 16.07 8.20
C GLY A 191 4.38 16.85 6.91
N SER A 192 3.67 17.96 6.72
CA SER A 192 3.77 18.81 5.52
C SER A 192 5.20 19.24 5.16
N GLN A 193 6.10 19.28 6.16
CA GLN A 193 7.52 19.62 5.98
C GLN A 193 8.41 18.49 5.44
N VAL A 194 7.93 17.24 5.40
CA VAL A 194 8.67 16.08 4.89
C VAL A 194 8.09 15.60 3.54
N SER A 195 7.19 16.38 2.92
CA SER A 195 6.72 16.06 1.57
C SER A 195 7.94 15.91 0.65
N GLY A 196 8.14 14.69 0.16
CA GLY A 196 9.23 14.37 -0.75
C GLY A 196 9.13 15.20 -2.04
N PRO A 197 10.20 15.27 -2.85
CA PRO A 197 10.06 15.78 -4.20
C PRO A 197 8.96 14.99 -4.92
N LEU A 198 8.20 15.67 -5.78
CA LEU A 198 7.16 15.06 -6.62
C LEU A 198 7.70 13.78 -7.29
N ALA A 199 6.94 12.69 -7.26
CA ALA A 199 7.31 11.45 -7.93
C ALA A 199 6.84 11.48 -9.38
N PRO A 200 7.72 11.28 -10.38
CA PRO A 200 7.28 11.08 -11.75
C PRO A 200 6.55 9.75 -11.92
N LEU A 201 5.65 9.72 -12.89
CA LEU A 201 5.02 8.50 -13.37
C LEU A 201 5.69 8.07 -14.67
N GLY A 202 6.46 6.99 -14.60
CA GLY A 202 6.99 6.26 -15.74
C GLY A 202 5.98 5.25 -16.30
N PHE A 203 6.40 4.49 -17.31
CA PHE A 203 5.58 3.46 -17.94
C PHE A 203 6.33 2.15 -18.03
N THR A 204 5.60 1.06 -17.91
CA THR A 204 6.12 -0.29 -18.09
C THR A 204 6.18 -0.64 -19.59
N CYS A 205 7.33 -1.13 -20.03
CA CYS A 205 7.55 -1.82 -21.29
C CYS A 205 7.48 -3.32 -21.02
N HIS A 206 6.48 -4.00 -21.58
CA HIS A 206 6.27 -5.40 -21.27
C HIS A 206 7.23 -6.29 -22.06
N MET A 207 7.85 -7.24 -21.35
CA MET A 207 8.82 -8.20 -21.90
C MET A 207 8.54 -9.59 -21.31
N GLY A 208 7.27 -10.00 -21.25
CA GLY A 208 6.84 -11.29 -20.70
C GLY A 208 6.92 -12.45 -21.69
N TYR A 209 6.89 -12.13 -22.99
CA TYR A 209 6.91 -13.08 -24.09
C TYR A 209 7.90 -12.69 -25.18
N PRO A 210 8.42 -13.64 -25.98
CA PRO A 210 9.38 -13.37 -27.05
C PRO A 210 8.92 -12.30 -28.06
N ASP A 211 7.63 -12.22 -28.39
CA ASP A 211 7.10 -11.20 -29.30
C ASP A 211 7.07 -9.80 -28.67
N GLN A 212 6.82 -9.71 -27.36
CA GLN A 212 6.90 -8.46 -26.61
C GLN A 212 8.36 -8.01 -26.50
N MET A 213 9.28 -8.92 -26.13
CA MET A 213 10.71 -8.65 -26.03
C MET A 213 11.30 -8.12 -27.36
N LYS A 214 10.90 -8.70 -28.50
CA LYS A 214 11.31 -8.22 -29.83
C LYS A 214 10.77 -6.83 -30.17
N ARG A 215 9.58 -6.48 -29.65
CA ARG A 215 8.93 -5.19 -29.90
C ARG A 215 9.32 -4.11 -28.88
N ALA A 216 9.96 -4.48 -27.77
CA ALA A 216 10.35 -3.57 -26.70
C ALA A 216 11.02 -2.27 -27.17
N PRO A 217 11.94 -2.23 -28.17
CA PRO A 217 12.49 -0.98 -28.66
C PRO A 217 11.43 0.01 -29.19
N LYS A 218 10.35 -0.49 -29.81
CA LYS A 218 9.22 0.34 -30.27
C LYS A 218 8.38 0.85 -29.10
N SER A 219 8.17 0.02 -28.06
CA SER A 219 7.50 0.45 -26.85
C SER A 219 8.29 1.54 -26.13
N VAL A 220 9.62 1.40 -26.04
CA VAL A 220 10.54 2.43 -25.52
C VAL A 220 10.42 3.74 -26.30
N ASP A 221 10.37 3.68 -27.64
CA ASP A 221 10.13 4.87 -28.47
C ASP A 221 8.82 5.57 -28.11
N ARG A 222 7.75 4.79 -27.96
CA ARG A 222 6.44 5.31 -27.61
C ARG A 222 6.41 5.92 -26.20
N ILE A 223 7.10 5.30 -25.24
CA ILE A 223 7.26 5.83 -23.88
C ILE A 223 8.00 7.18 -23.89
N ALA A 224 9.03 7.32 -24.71
CA ALA A 224 9.73 8.60 -24.89
C ALA A 224 8.82 9.67 -25.53
N GLU A 225 8.04 9.31 -26.55
CA GLU A 225 7.10 10.23 -27.23
C GLU A 225 6.00 10.79 -26.31
N VAL A 226 5.55 10.00 -25.33
CA VAL A 226 4.56 10.47 -24.35
C VAL A 226 5.18 11.36 -23.26
N GLY A 227 6.51 11.55 -23.28
CA GLY A 227 7.23 12.44 -22.37
C GLY A 227 7.53 11.82 -21.01
N SER A 228 7.73 10.50 -20.96
CA SER A 228 8.16 9.82 -19.74
C SER A 228 9.63 10.14 -19.43
N PRO A 229 10.02 10.32 -18.15
CA PRO A 229 11.43 10.43 -17.76
C PRO A 229 12.10 9.05 -17.57
N ALA A 230 11.32 7.98 -17.45
CA ALA A 230 11.80 6.65 -17.13
C ALA A 230 10.99 5.56 -17.85
N VAL A 231 11.60 4.40 -18.04
CA VAL A 231 10.95 3.17 -18.52
C VAL A 231 11.24 2.05 -17.55
N GLU A 232 10.21 1.29 -17.17
CA GLU A 232 10.39 0.04 -16.45
C GLU A 232 10.23 -1.14 -17.41
N PHE A 233 11.19 -2.05 -17.46
CA PHE A 233 11.05 -3.29 -18.23
C PHE A 233 10.49 -4.39 -17.33
N ALA A 234 9.23 -4.77 -17.56
CA ALA A 234 8.62 -5.92 -16.90
C ALA A 234 9.01 -7.21 -17.63
N ILE A 235 10.11 -7.81 -17.19
CA ILE A 235 10.70 -8.99 -17.82
C ILE A 235 10.08 -10.24 -17.21
N GLY A 236 9.42 -11.05 -18.02
CA GLY A 236 8.80 -12.30 -17.56
C GLY A 236 9.61 -13.53 -17.98
N ILE A 237 10.07 -14.29 -17.00
CA ILE A 237 10.54 -15.66 -17.18
C ILE A 237 9.35 -16.60 -16.94
N GLN A 238 9.33 -17.73 -17.62
CA GLN A 238 8.25 -18.71 -17.51
C GLN A 238 8.79 -19.95 -16.81
N CYS A 239 7.95 -20.62 -16.04
CA CYS A 239 8.34 -21.84 -15.32
C CYS A 239 7.25 -22.90 -15.39
N GLU A 240 7.66 -24.16 -15.30
CA GLU A 240 6.74 -25.25 -14.98
C GLU A 240 6.78 -25.55 -13.49
N LEU A 241 5.59 -25.80 -12.93
CA LEU A 241 5.42 -26.14 -11.53
C LEU A 241 5.00 -27.60 -11.39
N ASP A 242 5.37 -28.21 -10.27
CA ASP A 242 4.73 -29.44 -9.80
C ASP A 242 3.39 -29.15 -9.11
N GLU A 243 2.70 -30.22 -8.67
CA GLU A 243 1.44 -30.13 -7.94
C GLU A 243 1.54 -29.41 -6.58
N ASN A 244 2.76 -29.26 -6.04
CA ASN A 244 3.06 -28.55 -4.80
C ASN A 244 3.56 -27.12 -5.07
N GLN A 245 3.38 -26.61 -6.28
CA GLN A 245 3.76 -25.26 -6.70
C GLN A 245 5.28 -24.99 -6.63
N ARG A 246 6.10 -26.05 -6.65
CA ARG A 246 7.55 -25.94 -6.73
C ARG A 246 7.99 -25.83 -8.16
N VAL A 247 8.95 -24.93 -8.42
CA VAL A 247 9.49 -24.72 -9.76
C VAL A 247 10.36 -25.91 -10.18
N GLN A 248 10.03 -26.49 -11.33
CA GLN A 248 10.75 -27.63 -11.90
C GLN A 248 11.77 -27.20 -12.96
N ARG A 249 11.43 -26.21 -13.80
CA ARG A 249 12.32 -25.70 -14.84
C ARG A 249 11.95 -24.29 -15.30
N TRP A 250 12.95 -23.58 -15.82
CA TRP A 250 12.82 -22.21 -16.32
C TRP A 250 12.92 -22.13 -17.85
N GLY A 251 12.17 -21.21 -18.46
CA GLY A 251 12.19 -21.01 -19.90
C GLY A 251 11.47 -19.76 -20.39
N LEU A 252 11.30 -19.70 -21.70
CA LEU A 252 10.43 -18.74 -22.37
C LEU A 252 9.26 -19.47 -23.02
N ARG A 253 8.08 -18.86 -22.96
CA ARG A 253 6.85 -19.39 -23.56
C ARG A 253 6.77 -18.92 -25.01
N PHE A 254 6.71 -19.86 -25.94
CA PHE A 254 6.55 -19.60 -27.36
C PHE A 254 5.20 -20.16 -27.85
N PRO A 255 4.47 -19.43 -28.72
CA PRO A 255 3.30 -20.00 -29.38
C PRO A 255 3.70 -21.20 -30.23
N GLN A 256 2.95 -22.30 -30.14
CA GLN A 256 3.17 -23.51 -30.94
C GLN A 256 2.45 -23.40 -32.29
N PRO A 257 3.14 -23.46 -33.44
CA PRO A 257 2.48 -23.62 -34.73
C PRO A 257 2.01 -25.08 -34.94
N PRO A 258 0.89 -25.34 -35.65
CA PRO A 258 -0.13 -24.41 -36.12
C PRO A 258 -1.20 -24.10 -35.06
N ASP A 259 -1.16 -24.78 -33.92
CA ASP A 259 -2.12 -24.62 -32.83
C ASP A 259 -1.64 -23.55 -31.85
N TRP A 260 -1.80 -22.29 -32.23
CA TRP A 260 -1.48 -21.10 -31.44
C TRP A 260 -2.22 -21.03 -30.09
N LYS A 261 -3.04 -22.04 -29.74
CA LYS A 261 -3.65 -22.21 -28.43
C LYS A 261 -2.80 -23.04 -27.47
N LYS A 262 -1.73 -23.69 -27.96
CA LYS A 262 -0.75 -24.38 -27.13
C LYS A 262 0.54 -23.60 -27.15
N ASP A 263 1.12 -23.42 -25.97
CA ASP A 263 2.44 -22.84 -25.86
C ASP A 263 3.45 -23.89 -25.44
N ILE A 264 4.68 -23.72 -25.92
CA ILE A 264 5.80 -24.56 -25.53
C ILE A 264 6.71 -23.74 -24.65
N LEU A 265 7.03 -24.28 -23.47
CA LEU A 265 8.12 -23.77 -22.66
C LEU A 265 9.44 -24.26 -23.27
N LYS A 266 10.22 -23.35 -23.84
CA LYS A 266 11.60 -23.66 -24.26
C LYS A 266 12.55 -23.32 -23.13
N PRO A 267 13.40 -24.26 -22.67
CA PRO A 267 14.39 -23.98 -21.64
C PRO A 267 15.25 -22.76 -21.99
N LEU A 268 15.60 -21.98 -20.99
CA LEU A 268 16.43 -20.78 -21.14
C LEU A 268 17.92 -21.14 -21.27
N GLU A 269 18.27 -21.85 -22.35
CA GLU A 269 19.62 -22.32 -22.65
C GLU A 269 19.93 -22.18 -24.15
N GLY A 270 21.20 -22.33 -24.52
CA GLY A 270 21.65 -22.28 -25.91
C GLY A 270 21.14 -21.04 -26.67
N GLN A 271 20.46 -21.27 -27.79
CA GLN A 271 19.91 -20.19 -28.61
C GLN A 271 18.81 -19.39 -27.88
N THR A 272 17.99 -20.02 -27.05
CA THR A 272 16.92 -19.32 -26.32
C THR A 272 17.52 -18.29 -25.36
N ALA A 273 18.59 -18.64 -24.63
CA ALA A 273 19.31 -17.72 -23.77
C ALA A 273 20.00 -16.59 -24.56
N ALA A 274 20.61 -16.91 -25.70
CA ALA A 274 21.25 -15.92 -26.57
C ALA A 274 20.24 -14.91 -27.16
N ASP A 275 19.08 -15.38 -27.59
CA ASP A 275 17.97 -14.55 -28.06
C ASP A 275 17.45 -13.64 -26.96
N PHE A 276 17.21 -14.20 -25.76
CA PHE A 276 16.77 -13.46 -24.59
C PHE A 276 17.73 -12.32 -24.22
N GLN A 277 19.03 -12.63 -24.16
CA GLN A 277 20.10 -11.63 -23.97
C GLN A 277 20.07 -10.55 -25.04
N THR A 278 19.94 -10.93 -26.31
CA THR A 278 19.93 -9.98 -27.44
C THR A 278 18.76 -9.01 -27.35
N TRP A 279 17.55 -9.49 -27.02
CA TRP A 279 16.38 -8.63 -26.91
C TRP A 279 16.48 -7.66 -25.73
N MET A 280 16.96 -8.11 -24.56
CA MET A 280 17.20 -7.23 -23.41
C MET A 280 18.20 -6.12 -23.75
N LYS A 281 19.37 -6.47 -24.31
CA LYS A 281 20.40 -5.49 -24.69
C LYS A 281 19.88 -4.45 -25.68
N THR A 282 19.10 -4.89 -26.66
CA THR A 282 18.51 -3.99 -27.66
C THR A 282 17.54 -3.00 -27.02
N ALA A 283 16.68 -3.48 -26.10
CA ALA A 283 15.72 -2.64 -25.40
C ALA A 283 16.40 -1.63 -24.46
N PHE A 284 17.40 -2.07 -23.69
CA PHE A 284 18.16 -1.21 -22.77
C PHE A 284 18.98 -0.16 -23.51
N ALA A 285 19.69 -0.54 -24.58
CA ALA A 285 20.39 0.41 -25.43
C ALA A 285 19.43 1.47 -26.01
N ARG A 286 18.22 1.06 -26.40
CA ARG A 286 17.21 1.99 -26.90
C ARG A 286 16.73 2.97 -25.82
N ALA A 287 16.60 2.54 -24.57
CA ALA A 287 16.25 3.43 -23.46
C ALA A 287 17.34 4.48 -23.21
N VAL A 288 18.61 4.08 -23.29
CA VAL A 288 19.75 5.00 -23.20
C VAL A 288 19.72 6.02 -24.35
N GLU A 289 19.50 5.57 -25.59
CA GLU A 289 19.36 6.46 -26.76
C GLU A 289 18.23 7.48 -26.59
N LYS A 290 17.14 7.10 -25.89
CA LYS A 290 16.00 7.96 -25.57
C LYS A 290 16.15 8.76 -24.29
N GLN A 291 17.29 8.65 -23.61
CA GLN A 291 17.58 9.35 -22.36
C GLN A 291 16.57 9.05 -21.25
N LEU A 292 16.09 7.81 -21.19
CA LEU A 292 15.19 7.34 -20.14
C LEU A 292 15.97 6.68 -19.01
N GLU A 293 15.64 7.01 -17.76
CA GLU A 293 16.07 6.17 -16.63
C GLU A 293 15.53 4.76 -16.82
N ILE A 294 16.32 3.75 -16.42
CA ILE A 294 15.94 2.34 -16.58
C ILE A 294 15.48 1.80 -15.23
N ALA A 295 14.29 1.23 -15.20
CA ALA A 295 13.87 0.30 -14.16
C ALA A 295 13.67 -1.09 -14.74
N ILE A 296 13.87 -2.11 -13.91
CA ILE A 296 13.61 -3.51 -14.25
C ILE A 296 12.72 -4.09 -13.17
N LEU A 297 11.66 -4.78 -13.59
CA LEU A 297 10.80 -5.59 -12.74
C LEU A 297 10.82 -7.02 -13.26
N LEU A 298 11.44 -7.93 -12.49
CA LEU A 298 11.58 -9.32 -12.91
C LEU A 298 10.43 -10.18 -12.38
N HIS A 299 9.60 -10.66 -13.30
CA HIS A 299 8.49 -11.56 -13.02
C HIS A 299 8.83 -13.02 -13.36
N VAL A 300 8.15 -13.93 -12.67
CA VAL A 300 8.02 -15.32 -13.10
C VAL A 300 6.55 -15.62 -13.35
N ASN A 301 6.23 -16.34 -14.42
CA ASN A 301 4.87 -16.77 -14.72
C ASN A 301 4.83 -18.28 -14.93
N THR A 302 3.66 -18.88 -14.69
CA THR A 302 3.46 -20.32 -14.94
C THR A 302 3.29 -20.61 -16.43
N SER A 303 3.81 -21.77 -16.81
CA SER A 303 3.55 -22.47 -18.04
C SER A 303 3.23 -23.93 -17.69
N GLY A 304 2.39 -24.58 -18.49
CA GLY A 304 1.99 -25.98 -18.27
C GLY A 304 0.67 -26.14 -17.50
N PRO A 305 0.46 -27.30 -16.84
CA PRO A 305 -0.85 -27.69 -16.31
C PRO A 305 -1.23 -27.01 -14.98
N VAL A 306 -0.24 -26.56 -14.20
CA VAL A 306 -0.46 -25.88 -12.93
C VAL A 306 -0.36 -24.38 -13.16
N TYR A 307 -1.51 -23.69 -13.06
CA TYR A 307 -1.60 -22.24 -13.21
C TYR A 307 -1.96 -21.61 -11.88
N VAL A 308 -0.96 -21.06 -11.20
CA VAL A 308 -1.12 -20.29 -9.96
C VAL A 308 -0.40 -18.95 -10.09
N TRP A 309 -0.77 -18.00 -9.24
CA TRP A 309 -0.11 -16.70 -9.21
C TRP A 309 1.29 -16.83 -8.62
N ARG A 310 2.25 -16.06 -9.15
CA ARG A 310 3.68 -16.14 -8.81
C ARG A 310 4.01 -15.87 -7.35
N ASN A 311 3.10 -15.22 -6.65
CA ASN A 311 3.21 -14.95 -5.24
C ASN A 311 3.20 -16.23 -4.38
N ASP A 312 2.65 -17.33 -4.91
CA ASP A 312 2.56 -18.62 -4.23
C ASP A 312 3.70 -19.58 -4.59
N PHE A 313 4.64 -19.20 -5.47
CA PHE A 313 5.72 -20.10 -5.88
C PHE A 313 6.70 -20.40 -4.74
N ASP A 314 7.01 -21.69 -4.54
CA ASP A 314 7.96 -22.18 -3.54
C ASP A 314 9.26 -22.62 -4.21
N PHE A 315 10.29 -21.75 -4.17
CA PHE A 315 11.63 -22.09 -4.65
C PHE A 315 12.70 -21.24 -3.93
N ASP A 316 13.87 -21.81 -3.72
CA ASP A 316 15.07 -21.08 -3.29
C ASP A 316 15.79 -20.54 -4.55
N PRO A 317 16.06 -19.23 -4.66
CA PRO A 317 16.63 -18.65 -5.88
C PRO A 317 18.06 -19.11 -6.21
N LEU A 318 18.77 -19.75 -5.26
CA LEU A 318 20.13 -20.24 -5.42
C LEU A 318 20.19 -21.75 -5.74
N ILE A 319 19.11 -22.49 -5.54
CA ILE A 319 19.08 -23.92 -5.78
C ILE A 319 18.69 -24.18 -7.24
N PRO A 320 19.50 -24.94 -7.99
CA PRO A 320 19.14 -25.31 -9.34
C PRO A 320 17.87 -26.14 -9.38
N CYS A 321 16.97 -25.79 -10.29
CA CYS A 321 15.92 -26.68 -10.77
C CYS A 321 16.51 -27.59 -11.87
N GLU A 322 15.68 -28.29 -12.67
CA GLU A 322 16.17 -29.26 -13.68
C GLU A 322 17.27 -28.72 -14.60
N ASN A 323 17.18 -27.45 -15.00
CA ASN A 323 18.15 -26.84 -15.91
C ASN A 323 19.12 -25.87 -15.22
N GLN A 324 18.62 -24.92 -14.41
CA GLN A 324 19.44 -23.83 -13.83
C GLN A 324 18.79 -23.29 -12.54
N ALA A 325 19.53 -22.52 -11.74
CA ALA A 325 18.97 -21.76 -10.62
C ALA A 325 18.33 -20.46 -11.11
N TYR A 326 17.36 -19.93 -10.36
CA TYR A 326 16.67 -18.67 -10.71
C TYR A 326 17.67 -17.51 -10.89
N VAL A 327 18.66 -17.40 -10.00
CA VAL A 327 19.69 -16.35 -10.03
C VAL A 327 20.44 -16.30 -11.36
N ASP A 328 20.63 -17.44 -12.02
CA ASP A 328 21.39 -17.54 -13.28
C ASP A 328 20.53 -17.14 -14.48
N VAL A 329 19.30 -17.67 -14.56
CA VAL A 329 18.41 -17.46 -15.72
C VAL A 329 17.79 -16.06 -15.77
N GLY A 330 17.63 -15.41 -14.61
CA GLY A 330 17.01 -14.09 -14.53
C GLY A 330 17.96 -13.01 -14.07
N PRO A 331 18.21 -12.85 -12.77
CA PRO A 331 18.96 -11.73 -12.24
C PRO A 331 20.35 -11.52 -12.86
N LEU A 332 21.18 -12.56 -12.97
CA LEU A 332 22.50 -12.45 -13.58
C LEU A 332 22.43 -12.20 -15.09
N ALA A 333 21.45 -12.80 -15.78
CA ALA A 333 21.21 -12.53 -17.19
C ALA A 333 20.85 -11.04 -17.43
N VAL A 334 20.02 -10.44 -16.59
CA VAL A 334 19.70 -9.01 -16.65
C VAL A 334 20.93 -8.14 -16.40
N ILE A 335 21.72 -8.42 -15.36
CA ILE A 335 22.96 -7.66 -15.07
C ILE A 335 23.95 -7.76 -16.23
N GLN A 336 24.09 -8.93 -16.85
CA GLN A 336 24.92 -9.09 -18.03
C GLN A 336 24.45 -8.19 -19.18
N ALA A 337 23.14 -8.22 -19.50
CA ALA A 337 22.58 -7.39 -20.55
C ALA A 337 22.81 -5.89 -20.28
N LEU A 338 22.57 -5.43 -19.04
CA LEU A 338 22.82 -4.06 -18.61
C LEU A 338 24.30 -3.67 -18.78
N ASN A 339 25.22 -4.49 -18.26
CA ASN A 339 26.67 -4.25 -18.37
C ASN A 339 27.17 -4.12 -19.82
N GLU A 340 26.49 -4.77 -20.77
CA GLU A 340 26.86 -4.76 -22.19
C GLU A 340 26.19 -3.64 -23.00
N SER A 341 25.15 -2.99 -22.49
CA SER A 341 24.31 -2.05 -23.26
C SER A 341 24.09 -0.69 -22.62
N VAL A 342 24.45 -0.52 -21.35
CA VAL A 342 24.17 0.67 -20.54
C VAL A 342 25.48 1.30 -20.04
N PRO A 343 25.65 2.64 -20.13
CA PRO A 343 26.82 3.33 -19.57
C PRO A 343 26.97 3.08 -18.06
N PRO A 344 28.20 3.03 -17.51
CA PRO A 344 28.43 2.74 -16.09
C PRO A 344 27.67 3.64 -15.12
N ASP A 345 27.53 4.94 -15.44
CA ASP A 345 26.86 5.92 -14.58
C ASP A 345 25.36 6.09 -14.89
N TRP A 346 24.77 5.27 -15.77
CA TRP A 346 23.35 5.39 -16.06
C TRP A 346 22.51 4.99 -14.82
N PRO A 347 21.47 5.75 -14.47
CA PRO A 347 20.59 5.38 -13.36
C PRO A 347 19.80 4.11 -13.71
N VAL A 348 19.98 3.07 -12.90
CA VAL A 348 19.26 1.79 -13.04
C VAL A 348 18.64 1.38 -11.72
N ARG A 349 17.35 1.08 -11.71
CA ARG A 349 16.66 0.42 -10.59
C ARG A 349 16.29 -0.99 -11.00
N PHE A 350 16.72 -1.99 -10.24
CA PHE A 350 16.41 -3.38 -10.56
C PHE A 350 15.71 -4.05 -9.38
N SER A 351 14.40 -4.23 -9.53
CA SER A 351 13.59 -5.10 -8.69
C SER A 351 13.76 -6.54 -9.14
N ILE A 352 14.52 -7.32 -8.37
CA ILE A 352 14.91 -8.69 -8.73
C ILE A 352 13.77 -9.70 -8.56
N THR A 353 12.64 -9.23 -8.04
CA THR A 353 11.36 -9.93 -7.99
C THR A 353 10.25 -8.95 -8.35
N GLY A 354 9.09 -9.45 -8.76
CA GLY A 354 7.84 -8.73 -8.70
C GLY A 354 6.75 -9.68 -8.23
N GLU A 355 6.12 -9.38 -7.11
CA GLU A 355 4.99 -10.16 -6.56
C GLU A 355 5.33 -11.63 -6.19
N MET A 356 6.55 -11.92 -5.74
CA MET A 356 7.01 -13.30 -5.46
C MET A 356 7.05 -13.59 -3.95
N GLY A 357 5.96 -13.29 -3.24
CA GLY A 357 5.96 -13.24 -1.78
C GLY A 357 6.42 -14.52 -1.08
N THR A 358 5.98 -15.71 -1.53
CA THR A 358 6.25 -16.97 -0.82
C THR A 358 7.75 -17.29 -0.77
N THR A 359 8.46 -17.20 -1.90
CA THR A 359 9.91 -17.40 -1.94
C THR A 359 10.67 -16.35 -1.13
N ILE A 360 10.23 -15.09 -1.13
CA ILE A 360 10.85 -14.01 -0.34
C ILE A 360 10.72 -14.32 1.15
N THR A 361 9.52 -14.68 1.60
CA THR A 361 9.26 -15.02 3.01
C THR A 361 10.02 -16.28 3.42
N ARG A 362 10.08 -17.31 2.58
CA ARG A 362 10.72 -18.61 2.92
C ARG A 362 12.24 -18.59 2.88
N TYR A 363 12.84 -17.84 1.97
CA TYR A 363 14.28 -17.88 1.69
C TYR A 363 14.96 -16.50 1.76
N PRO A 364 14.74 -15.68 2.81
CA PRO A 364 15.27 -14.31 2.86
C PRO A 364 16.80 -14.25 2.73
N GLN A 365 17.52 -15.19 3.35
CA GLN A 365 18.99 -15.25 3.26
C GLN A 365 19.51 -15.57 1.85
N ALA A 366 18.76 -16.38 1.08
CA ALA A 366 19.11 -16.67 -0.31
C ALA A 366 18.98 -15.40 -1.16
N TRP A 367 17.92 -14.60 -0.95
CA TRP A 367 17.72 -13.32 -1.63
C TRP A 367 18.79 -12.27 -1.27
N ILE A 368 19.24 -12.21 0.00
CA ILE A 368 20.40 -11.39 0.40
C ILE A 368 21.63 -11.77 -0.45
N THR A 369 21.92 -13.07 -0.53
CA THR A 369 23.04 -13.59 -1.30
C THR A 369 22.91 -13.27 -2.80
N VAL A 370 21.69 -13.32 -3.36
CA VAL A 370 21.43 -12.89 -4.74
C VAL A 370 21.80 -11.42 -4.92
N ILE A 371 21.31 -10.51 -4.05
CA ILE A 371 21.63 -9.08 -4.14
C ILE A 371 23.15 -8.85 -4.11
N GLU A 372 23.87 -9.51 -3.19
CA GLU A 372 25.33 -9.42 -3.08
C GLU A 372 26.04 -9.89 -4.36
N ARG A 373 25.60 -11.01 -4.95
CA ARG A 373 26.15 -11.51 -6.22
C ARG A 373 25.92 -10.52 -7.36
N LEU A 374 24.74 -9.90 -7.43
CA LEU A 374 24.43 -8.92 -8.48
C LEU A 374 25.27 -7.65 -8.34
N ARG A 375 25.47 -7.15 -7.10
CA ARG A 375 26.39 -6.04 -6.86
C ARG A 375 27.82 -6.37 -7.30
N ALA A 376 28.31 -7.57 -6.96
CA ALA A 376 29.65 -8.01 -7.35
C ALA A 376 29.82 -8.19 -8.87
N ALA A 377 28.76 -8.59 -9.58
CA ALA A 377 28.78 -8.79 -11.02
C ALA A 377 28.54 -7.50 -11.83
N SER A 378 27.97 -6.45 -11.21
CA SER A 378 27.62 -5.22 -11.91
C SER A 378 28.85 -4.34 -12.19
N LYS A 379 28.83 -3.67 -13.35
CA LYS A 379 29.76 -2.60 -13.74
C LYS A 379 29.10 -1.22 -13.65
N LEU A 380 27.86 -1.15 -13.15
CA LEU A 380 27.09 0.07 -13.05
C LEU A 380 27.30 0.73 -11.68
N ASN A 381 27.72 1.99 -11.67
CA ASN A 381 27.96 2.77 -10.47
C ASN A 381 26.65 3.23 -9.80
N ASN A 382 25.60 3.42 -10.60
CA ASN A 382 24.29 3.92 -10.16
C ASN A 382 23.20 2.83 -10.17
N LEU A 383 23.58 1.57 -9.98
CA LEU A 383 22.64 0.46 -9.82
C LEU A 383 22.03 0.46 -8.42
N GLN A 384 20.70 0.54 -8.36
CA GLN A 384 19.92 0.30 -7.16
C GLN A 384 19.25 -1.06 -7.26
N LEU A 385 19.39 -1.91 -6.24
CA LEU A 385 18.78 -3.24 -6.18
C LEU A 385 17.66 -3.28 -5.14
N GLY A 386 16.53 -3.87 -5.51
CA GLY A 386 15.37 -3.99 -4.64
C GLY A 386 14.60 -5.28 -4.88
N ILE A 387 13.53 -5.45 -4.11
CA ILE A 387 12.59 -6.58 -4.19
C ILE A 387 11.20 -6.02 -4.37
N GLY A 388 10.45 -6.58 -5.31
CA GLY A 388 9.09 -6.18 -5.65
C GLY A 388 8.09 -7.01 -4.86
N LEU A 389 7.30 -6.32 -4.06
CA LEU A 389 6.27 -6.85 -3.19
C LEU A 389 4.88 -6.61 -3.80
N ASN A 390 3.94 -7.46 -3.44
CA ASN A 390 2.52 -7.19 -3.58
C ASN A 390 1.86 -7.43 -2.22
N HIS A 391 0.59 -7.09 -2.08
CA HIS A 391 -0.29 -7.63 -1.05
C HIS A 391 -0.25 -9.15 -1.12
N THR A 392 0.46 -9.74 -0.16
CA THR A 392 0.93 -11.12 -0.35
C THR A 392 -0.14 -12.14 0.02
N PHE A 393 -1.11 -11.79 0.87
CA PHE A 393 -2.00 -12.77 1.50
C PHE A 393 -1.20 -13.98 2.07
N ASN A 394 0.10 -13.81 2.35
CA ASN A 394 0.98 -14.88 2.81
C ASN A 394 0.85 -15.11 4.31
N ARG A 395 0.14 -14.22 5.00
CA ARG A 395 -0.25 -14.40 6.39
C ARG A 395 -0.94 -15.76 6.55
N GLY A 396 -0.30 -16.66 7.29
CA GLY A 396 -0.79 -18.02 7.53
C GLY A 396 -0.43 -19.07 6.47
N LYS A 397 0.15 -18.70 5.31
CA LYS A 397 0.59 -19.65 4.27
C LYS A 397 2.01 -20.17 4.49
N VAL A 398 2.87 -19.35 5.07
CA VAL A 398 4.26 -19.69 5.37
C VAL A 398 4.43 -19.76 6.89
N PRO A 399 4.99 -20.83 7.46
CA PRO A 399 5.31 -20.88 8.88
C PRO A 399 6.18 -19.69 9.24
N TYR A 400 5.79 -18.93 10.27
CA TYR A 400 6.51 -17.75 10.73
C TYR A 400 7.32 -18.09 12.00
N SER A 401 8.54 -17.58 12.08
CA SER A 401 9.36 -17.56 13.30
C SER A 401 10.02 -16.20 13.48
N GLU A 402 10.34 -15.83 14.72
CA GLU A 402 11.06 -14.59 15.04
C GLU A 402 12.40 -14.48 14.28
N ALA A 403 13.12 -15.60 14.14
CA ALA A 403 14.36 -15.66 13.38
C ALA A 403 14.15 -15.32 11.89
N GLN A 404 13.06 -15.79 11.30
CA GLN A 404 12.70 -15.50 9.91
C GLN A 404 12.26 -14.04 9.73
N GLY A 405 11.54 -13.47 10.70
CA GLY A 405 11.23 -12.04 10.73
C GLY A 405 12.50 -11.18 10.78
N ALA A 406 13.47 -11.55 11.61
CA ALA A 406 14.77 -10.88 11.66
C ALA A 406 15.55 -11.00 10.34
N GLU A 407 15.47 -12.14 9.65
CA GLU A 407 16.07 -12.32 8.32
C GLU A 407 15.38 -11.47 7.25
N LEU A 408 14.05 -11.39 7.24
CA LEU A 408 13.32 -10.49 6.36
C LEU A 408 13.68 -9.02 6.61
N ALA A 409 13.80 -8.61 7.87
CA ALA A 409 14.24 -7.27 8.21
C ALA A 409 15.66 -7.00 7.68
N ARG A 410 16.58 -7.97 7.77
CA ARG A 410 17.92 -7.87 7.17
C ARG A 410 17.87 -7.76 5.64
N LEU A 411 16.97 -8.50 4.99
CA LEU A 411 16.76 -8.39 3.54
C LEU A 411 16.28 -6.99 3.15
N TRP A 412 15.34 -6.40 3.88
CA TRP A 412 14.91 -5.02 3.65
C TRP A 412 16.06 -4.02 3.76
N GLN A 413 16.97 -4.22 4.72
CA GLN A 413 18.14 -3.34 4.87
C GLN A 413 19.16 -3.52 3.75
N THR A 414 19.29 -4.73 3.20
CA THR A 414 20.20 -5.06 2.09
C THR A 414 19.75 -4.42 0.76
N CYS A 415 18.44 -4.25 0.59
CA CYS A 415 17.85 -3.57 -0.57
C CYS A 415 18.12 -2.06 -0.53
N ASP A 416 18.32 -1.44 -1.69
CA ASP A 416 18.37 0.03 -1.86
C ASP A 416 16.97 0.64 -1.83
N PHE A 417 15.96 -0.11 -2.29
CA PHE A 417 14.55 0.27 -2.28
C PHE A 417 13.67 -0.99 -2.16
N LEU A 418 12.39 -0.80 -1.83
CA LEU A 418 11.38 -1.86 -1.93
C LEU A 418 10.37 -1.48 -3.02
N GLY A 419 10.11 -2.41 -3.93
CA GLY A 419 9.08 -2.27 -4.96
C GLY A 419 7.71 -2.65 -4.40
N VAL A 420 6.66 -1.98 -4.86
CA VAL A 420 5.27 -2.29 -4.48
C VAL A 420 4.32 -2.21 -5.67
N SER A 421 3.47 -3.22 -5.81
CA SER A 421 2.30 -3.21 -6.68
C SER A 421 1.08 -2.64 -5.92
N LEU A 422 0.42 -1.63 -6.49
CA LEU A 422 -0.74 -0.96 -5.88
C LEU A 422 -2.04 -1.37 -6.57
N TYR A 423 -2.57 -2.52 -6.16
CA TYR A 423 -3.77 -3.14 -6.74
C TYR A 423 -4.84 -3.54 -5.73
N LYS A 424 -4.76 -3.06 -4.49
CA LYS A 424 -5.86 -3.24 -3.52
C LYS A 424 -7.08 -2.42 -3.95
N ASP A 425 -8.23 -2.77 -3.38
CA ASP A 425 -9.50 -2.08 -3.58
C ASP A 425 -9.36 -0.56 -3.45
N LEU A 426 -10.14 0.14 -4.28
CA LEU A 426 -10.24 1.59 -4.35
C LEU A 426 -11.64 2.06 -3.96
N GLU A 427 -11.76 3.30 -3.50
CA GLU A 427 -13.06 3.90 -3.21
C GLU A 427 -13.75 4.43 -4.47
N ILE A 428 -15.06 4.67 -4.36
CA ILE A 428 -15.86 5.34 -5.38
C ILE A 428 -16.49 6.59 -4.75
N PRO A 429 -16.05 7.81 -5.12
CA PRO A 429 -14.94 8.10 -6.04
C PRO A 429 -13.57 7.78 -5.41
N ALA A 430 -12.56 7.52 -6.26
CA ALA A 430 -11.20 7.24 -5.79
C ALA A 430 -10.52 8.49 -5.23
N THR A 431 -9.66 8.30 -4.22
CA THR A 431 -8.97 9.37 -3.49
C THR A 431 -7.47 9.11 -3.34
N PRO A 432 -6.62 10.15 -3.14
CA PRO A 432 -5.21 9.96 -2.83
C PRO A 432 -4.96 9.06 -1.59
N GLU A 433 -5.87 9.12 -0.62
CA GLU A 433 -5.83 8.33 0.62
C GLU A 433 -5.97 6.82 0.37
N ASP A 434 -6.58 6.39 -0.74
CA ASP A 434 -6.69 4.97 -1.10
C ASP A 434 -5.29 4.36 -1.26
N PHE A 435 -4.40 5.03 -1.99
CA PHE A 435 -3.03 4.57 -2.23
C PHE A 435 -2.16 4.58 -0.97
N LEU A 436 -2.37 5.56 -0.08
CA LEU A 436 -1.75 5.54 1.25
C LEU A 436 -2.23 4.33 2.06
N GLY A 437 -3.53 4.04 2.01
CA GLY A 437 -4.12 2.85 2.63
C GLY A 437 -3.49 1.55 2.13
N HIS A 438 -3.16 1.46 0.84
CA HIS A 438 -2.47 0.30 0.26
C HIS A 438 -1.08 0.10 0.88
N LEU A 439 -0.29 1.17 0.99
CA LEU A 439 1.06 1.09 1.59
C LEU A 439 1.01 0.71 3.07
N LEU A 440 0.05 1.26 3.82
CA LEU A 440 -0.12 0.93 5.23
C LEU A 440 -0.64 -0.51 5.43
N TYR A 441 -1.48 -0.99 4.51
CA TYR A 441 -1.89 -2.39 4.51
C TYR A 441 -0.70 -3.31 4.25
N LEU A 442 0.14 -3.03 3.25
CA LEU A 442 1.37 -3.81 3.02
C LEU A 442 2.28 -3.81 4.24
N ASP A 443 2.50 -2.66 4.88
CA ASP A 443 3.29 -2.56 6.10
C ASP A 443 2.71 -3.38 7.26
N SER A 444 1.38 -3.45 7.38
CA SER A 444 0.73 -4.33 8.35
C SER A 444 1.00 -5.80 8.07
N GLU A 445 0.96 -6.23 6.80
CA GLU A 445 1.29 -7.61 6.43
C GLU A 445 2.76 -7.92 6.75
N MET A 446 3.68 -7.00 6.45
CA MET A 446 5.10 -7.20 6.73
C MET A 446 5.41 -7.17 8.23
N GLN A 447 4.70 -6.34 9.01
CA GLN A 447 4.80 -6.34 10.46
C GLN A 447 4.29 -7.65 11.07
N ALA A 448 3.20 -8.24 10.53
CA ALA A 448 2.72 -9.55 10.96
C ALA A 448 3.73 -10.68 10.69
N LEU A 449 4.66 -10.47 9.75
CA LEU A 449 5.81 -11.33 9.48
C LEU A 449 7.06 -10.92 10.28
N GLY A 450 6.93 -10.10 11.33
CA GLY A 450 8.04 -9.66 12.18
C GLY A 450 9.04 -8.71 11.51
N ALA A 451 8.69 -8.16 10.35
CA ALA A 451 9.61 -7.39 9.52
C ALA A 451 8.92 -6.16 8.91
N PRO A 452 8.49 -5.17 9.73
CA PRO A 452 7.81 -3.97 9.24
C PRO A 452 8.63 -3.23 8.17
N LEU A 453 7.97 -2.49 7.29
CA LEU A 453 8.66 -1.78 6.21
C LEU A 453 9.52 -0.64 6.80
N PRO A 454 10.82 -0.58 6.50
CA PRO A 454 11.70 0.44 7.04
C PRO A 454 11.36 1.84 6.50
N ARG A 455 11.11 2.79 7.40
CA ARG A 455 10.72 4.18 7.06
C ARG A 455 11.80 4.98 6.35
N ASN A 456 13.07 4.59 6.52
CA ASN A 456 14.22 5.23 5.88
C ASN A 456 14.54 4.65 4.49
N LYS A 457 13.79 3.66 4.00
CA LYS A 457 13.96 3.11 2.65
C LYS A 457 12.90 3.68 1.72
N PRO A 458 13.26 4.06 0.48
CA PRO A 458 12.29 4.49 -0.51
C PRO A 458 11.41 3.31 -0.95
N LEU A 459 10.13 3.60 -1.21
CA LEU A 459 9.21 2.68 -1.87
C LEU A 459 9.04 3.09 -3.34
N VAL A 460 9.35 2.19 -4.26
CA VAL A 460 9.10 2.38 -5.69
C VAL A 460 7.77 1.73 -6.02
N VAL A 461 6.82 2.46 -6.59
CA VAL A 461 5.60 1.84 -7.11
C VAL A 461 5.95 1.17 -8.43
N THR A 462 6.18 -0.14 -8.40
CA THR A 462 6.58 -0.93 -9.57
C THR A 462 5.38 -1.27 -10.44
N GLU A 463 4.18 -1.32 -9.89
CA GLU A 463 2.98 -1.58 -10.69
C GLU A 463 1.80 -0.76 -10.16
N PHE A 464 1.12 -0.09 -11.09
CA PHE A 464 -0.19 0.53 -10.85
C PHE A 464 -0.96 0.55 -12.17
N GLY A 465 -2.26 0.31 -12.12
CA GLY A 465 -3.13 0.39 -13.29
C GLY A 465 -4.59 0.12 -12.92
N VAL A 466 -5.50 0.39 -13.86
CA VAL A 466 -6.91 0.03 -13.74
C VAL A 466 -7.35 -0.61 -15.04
N GLY A 467 -7.70 -1.89 -15.00
CA GLY A 467 -7.99 -2.70 -16.19
C GLY A 467 -9.47 -2.79 -16.59
N GLY A 468 -10.40 -2.37 -15.73
CA GLY A 468 -11.83 -2.28 -16.10
C GLY A 468 -12.56 -3.62 -16.23
N SER A 469 -11.89 -4.72 -15.87
CA SER A 469 -12.54 -6.01 -15.63
C SER A 469 -12.96 -6.08 -14.17
N GLY A 470 -13.81 -7.03 -13.84
CA GLY A 470 -14.34 -7.17 -12.48
C GLY A 470 -14.27 -8.61 -12.00
N MET A 471 -14.26 -8.83 -10.71
CA MET A 471 -14.43 -10.16 -10.13
C MET A 471 -15.82 -10.28 -9.52
N LEU A 472 -16.57 -11.29 -9.96
CA LEU A 472 -17.86 -11.66 -9.38
C LEU A 472 -17.66 -12.49 -8.10
N ASP A 473 -18.74 -12.61 -7.31
CA ASP A 473 -18.80 -13.54 -6.19
C ASP A 473 -18.39 -14.96 -6.64
N GLY A 474 -17.47 -15.59 -5.90
CA GLY A 474 -16.86 -16.87 -6.26
C GLY A 474 -15.57 -16.79 -7.09
N GLY A 475 -14.98 -15.60 -7.23
CA GLY A 475 -13.62 -15.42 -7.78
C GLY A 475 -13.54 -15.42 -9.31
N LYS A 476 -14.68 -15.42 -10.00
CA LYS A 476 -14.71 -15.40 -11.47
C LYS A 476 -14.48 -13.99 -12.00
N VAL A 477 -13.43 -13.81 -12.80
CA VAL A 477 -13.20 -12.55 -13.52
C VAL A 477 -14.15 -12.44 -14.72
N VAL A 478 -14.71 -11.24 -14.93
CA VAL A 478 -15.61 -10.87 -16.03
C VAL A 478 -15.09 -9.66 -16.80
N HIS A 479 -15.26 -9.71 -18.12
CA HIS A 479 -14.76 -8.73 -19.07
C HIS A 479 -15.88 -8.29 -20.03
N PRO A 480 -16.25 -7.00 -20.09
CA PRO A 480 -15.92 -5.96 -19.11
C PRO A 480 -16.57 -6.25 -17.73
N ALA A 481 -16.22 -5.47 -16.71
CA ALA A 481 -16.95 -5.48 -15.45
C ALA A 481 -18.45 -5.15 -15.64
N GLU A 482 -19.31 -5.67 -14.77
CA GLU A 482 -20.75 -5.38 -14.78
C GLU A 482 -21.10 -4.01 -14.17
N LYS A 483 -20.26 -3.52 -13.24
CA LYS A 483 -20.42 -2.24 -12.55
C LYS A 483 -19.06 -1.67 -12.14
N VAL A 484 -19.02 -0.37 -11.84
CA VAL A 484 -17.80 0.32 -11.36
C VAL A 484 -17.28 -0.28 -10.06
N GLU A 485 -18.15 -0.74 -9.16
CA GLU A 485 -17.76 -1.39 -7.91
C GLU A 485 -16.90 -2.63 -8.14
N HIS A 486 -17.14 -3.39 -9.22
CA HIS A 486 -16.32 -4.56 -9.53
C HIS A 486 -14.95 -4.15 -10.07
N ILE A 487 -14.85 -3.05 -10.81
CA ILE A 487 -13.57 -2.46 -11.26
C ILE A 487 -12.78 -1.97 -10.04
N ALA A 488 -13.43 -1.27 -9.12
CA ALA A 488 -12.81 -0.70 -7.93
C ALA A 488 -12.20 -1.77 -7.02
N ARG A 489 -12.81 -2.96 -6.92
CA ARG A 489 -12.28 -4.10 -6.15
C ARG A 489 -11.16 -4.87 -6.83
N THR A 490 -11.05 -4.78 -8.15
CA THR A 490 -10.05 -5.54 -8.91
C THR A 490 -9.35 -4.68 -9.96
N PRO A 491 -8.65 -3.61 -9.56
CA PRO A 491 -7.99 -2.71 -10.51
C PRO A 491 -6.94 -3.44 -11.38
N TRP A 492 -6.35 -4.54 -10.88
CA TRP A 492 -5.45 -5.41 -11.62
C TRP A 492 -6.11 -6.22 -12.75
N ALA A 493 -7.43 -6.40 -12.70
CA ALA A 493 -8.14 -7.25 -13.66
C ALA A 493 -8.32 -6.52 -15.00
N MET A 494 -7.74 -7.08 -16.06
CA MET A 494 -7.67 -6.48 -17.39
C MET A 494 -8.06 -7.46 -18.50
N THR A 495 -8.36 -6.93 -19.68
CA THR A 495 -8.50 -7.70 -20.92
C THR A 495 -7.48 -7.22 -21.95
N MET A 496 -7.00 -8.16 -22.76
CA MET A 496 -6.13 -7.88 -23.92
C MET A 496 -6.93 -7.69 -25.22
N LYS A 497 -8.25 -7.95 -25.20
CA LYS A 497 -9.09 -7.96 -26.39
C LYS A 497 -9.80 -6.62 -26.54
N ILE A 498 -9.54 -5.92 -27.64
CA ILE A 498 -10.20 -4.65 -27.96
C ILE A 498 -11.72 -4.78 -28.06
N SER A 499 -12.24 -5.93 -28.50
CA SER A 499 -13.67 -6.21 -28.56
C SER A 499 -14.35 -6.23 -27.18
N GLU A 500 -13.57 -6.37 -26.10
CA GLU A 500 -14.04 -6.39 -24.71
C GLU A 500 -13.68 -5.06 -24.00
N ASN A 501 -13.39 -3.99 -24.73
CA ASN A 501 -12.91 -2.73 -24.16
C ASN A 501 -13.91 -2.09 -23.17
N PRO A 502 -13.59 -2.07 -21.85
CA PRO A 502 -14.50 -1.53 -20.83
C PRO A 502 -14.65 -0.02 -20.90
N TRP A 503 -13.69 0.67 -21.53
CA TRP A 503 -13.64 2.14 -21.63
C TRP A 503 -14.57 2.72 -22.70
N THR A 504 -15.36 1.87 -23.35
CA THR A 504 -16.50 2.32 -24.17
C THR A 504 -17.68 2.78 -23.32
N ASN A 505 -17.73 2.38 -22.04
CA ASN A 505 -18.70 2.87 -21.08
C ASN A 505 -18.22 4.20 -20.46
N SER A 506 -19.05 5.25 -20.52
CA SER A 506 -18.73 6.59 -20.00
C SER A 506 -18.55 6.63 -18.49
N GLU A 507 -19.31 5.83 -17.75
CA GLU A 507 -19.20 5.73 -16.29
C GLU A 507 -17.85 5.11 -15.90
N TYR A 508 -17.44 4.04 -16.60
CA TYR A 508 -16.18 3.35 -16.34
C TYR A 508 -14.99 4.24 -16.69
N THR A 509 -15.10 4.98 -17.80
CA THR A 509 -14.10 5.97 -18.21
C THR A 509 -13.99 7.12 -17.21
N ALA A 510 -15.12 7.64 -16.72
CA ALA A 510 -15.12 8.68 -15.70
C ALA A 510 -14.43 8.19 -14.41
N TYR A 511 -14.72 6.97 -13.98
CA TYR A 511 -14.06 6.36 -12.83
C TYR A 511 -12.55 6.15 -13.09
N ARG A 512 -12.16 5.60 -14.23
CA ARG A 512 -10.74 5.41 -14.61
C ARG A 512 -9.96 6.73 -14.53
N ARG A 513 -10.54 7.84 -15.02
CA ARG A 513 -9.95 9.18 -14.92
C ARG A 513 -9.82 9.66 -13.48
N GLN A 514 -10.83 9.45 -12.65
CA GLN A 514 -10.78 9.78 -11.22
C GLN A 514 -9.65 9.02 -10.51
N VAL A 515 -9.48 7.73 -10.80
CA VAL A 515 -8.40 6.93 -10.21
C VAL A 515 -7.02 7.47 -10.61
N HIS A 516 -6.81 7.80 -11.89
CA HIS A 516 -5.53 8.34 -12.34
C HIS A 516 -5.27 9.75 -11.77
N ASP A 517 -6.28 10.62 -11.71
CA ASP A 517 -6.15 11.92 -11.08
C ASP A 517 -5.81 11.80 -9.57
N ALA A 518 -6.49 10.91 -8.85
CA ALA A 518 -6.21 10.62 -7.45
C ALA A 518 -4.78 10.10 -7.24
N PHE A 519 -4.30 9.21 -8.11
CA PHE A 519 -2.95 8.68 -8.04
C PHE A 519 -1.89 9.74 -8.31
N LEU A 520 -2.08 10.58 -9.33
CA LEU A 520 -1.16 11.68 -9.63
C LEU A 520 -1.10 12.70 -8.48
N ARG A 521 -2.24 12.99 -7.84
CA ARG A 521 -2.29 13.82 -6.62
C ARG A 521 -1.56 13.16 -5.45
N PHE A 522 -1.69 11.85 -5.27
CA PHE A 522 -0.91 11.10 -4.27
C PHE A 522 0.60 11.20 -4.53
N LEU A 523 1.06 11.03 -5.77
CA LEU A 523 2.47 11.16 -6.16
C LEU A 523 3.01 12.58 -6.03
N ALA A 524 2.13 13.59 -6.15
CA ALA A 524 2.49 14.99 -5.98
C ALA A 524 2.60 15.39 -4.50
N ASP A 525 1.64 14.98 -3.66
CA ASP A 525 1.61 15.39 -2.26
C ASP A 525 2.50 14.52 -1.37
N GLN A 526 2.70 13.25 -1.73
CA GLN A 526 3.43 12.22 -0.99
C GLN A 526 3.23 12.29 0.53
N LYS A 527 1.98 12.33 0.99
CA LYS A 527 1.62 12.24 2.42
C LYS A 527 1.76 10.81 2.96
N SER A 528 2.82 10.14 2.52
CA SER A 528 3.19 8.78 2.88
C SER A 528 4.31 8.81 3.92
N PRO A 529 4.32 7.89 4.90
CA PRO A 529 5.46 7.68 5.77
C PRO A 529 6.74 7.29 5.02
N TRP A 530 6.63 6.84 3.77
CA TRP A 530 7.75 6.46 2.92
C TRP A 530 7.88 7.40 1.73
N LYS A 531 9.11 7.74 1.37
CA LYS A 531 9.42 8.47 0.15
C LYS A 531 9.15 7.61 -1.07
N ILE A 532 8.45 8.16 -2.06
CA ILE A 532 8.25 7.53 -3.36
C ILE A 532 9.11 8.29 -4.38
N PRO A 533 10.21 7.71 -4.89
CA PRO A 533 11.05 8.41 -5.84
C PRO A 533 10.48 8.37 -7.27
N VAL A 534 9.69 7.34 -7.61
CA VAL A 534 9.11 7.11 -8.93
C VAL A 534 7.97 6.07 -8.80
N ALA A 535 7.01 6.14 -9.71
CA ALA A 535 5.98 5.14 -9.93
C ALA A 535 5.94 4.70 -11.40
N TYR A 536 5.46 3.49 -11.68
CA TYR A 536 5.28 2.97 -13.03
C TYR A 536 3.83 2.54 -13.30
N LEU A 537 3.29 3.05 -14.40
CA LEU A 537 1.99 2.65 -14.92
C LEU A 537 2.13 1.34 -15.71
N TRP A 538 1.34 0.34 -15.33
CA TRP A 538 1.23 -0.95 -15.99
C TRP A 538 0.55 -0.81 -17.36
N ALA A 539 1.35 -0.55 -18.39
CA ALA A 539 0.87 -0.21 -19.73
C ALA A 539 0.60 -1.46 -20.59
N LEU A 540 -0.26 -2.36 -20.11
CA LEU A 540 -0.68 -3.56 -20.83
C LEU A 540 -2.20 -3.67 -20.94
N GLY A 541 -2.69 -4.04 -22.12
CA GLY A 541 -4.11 -4.30 -22.36
C GLY A 541 -4.97 -3.11 -21.96
N SER A 542 -6.11 -3.38 -21.32
CA SER A 542 -7.00 -2.33 -20.83
C SER A 542 -6.42 -1.48 -19.71
N CYS A 543 -5.28 -1.84 -19.10
CA CYS A 543 -4.54 -0.97 -18.17
C CYS A 543 -3.69 0.11 -18.88
N ASP A 544 -3.62 0.14 -20.21
CA ASP A 544 -2.79 1.08 -21.00
C ASP A 544 -3.60 2.30 -21.49
N PRO A 545 -3.70 3.42 -20.73
CA PRO A 545 -4.45 4.60 -21.16
C PRO A 545 -3.68 5.46 -22.16
N VAL A 546 -2.42 5.17 -22.46
CA VAL A 546 -1.59 6.04 -23.33
C VAL A 546 -1.20 5.36 -24.65
N GLY A 547 -1.53 4.07 -24.80
CA GLY A 547 -1.27 3.29 -26.00
C GLY A 547 0.21 3.04 -26.21
N ILE A 548 0.89 2.48 -25.19
CA ILE A 548 2.26 1.97 -25.32
C ILE A 548 2.26 0.62 -26.05
N GLU A 549 1.59 -0.38 -25.48
CA GLU A 549 1.62 -1.77 -25.97
C GLU A 549 0.40 -2.11 -26.83
N ASN A 550 -0.77 -1.59 -26.45
CA ASN A 550 -2.05 -2.02 -27.00
C ASN A 550 -2.89 -0.83 -27.47
N PRO A 551 -2.72 -0.39 -28.73
CA PRO A 551 -3.61 0.60 -29.31
C PRO A 551 -5.07 0.15 -29.26
N GLY A 552 -5.97 1.06 -28.90
CA GLY A 552 -7.41 0.85 -28.75
C GLY A 552 -7.95 0.95 -27.32
N PHE A 553 -7.10 1.10 -26.30
CA PHE A 553 -7.51 1.35 -24.90
C PHE A 553 -7.18 2.77 -24.39
N GLU A 554 -6.75 3.66 -25.28
CA GLU A 554 -6.24 4.99 -24.94
C GLU A 554 -7.33 5.89 -24.35
N ASP A 555 -6.92 6.74 -23.41
CA ASP A 555 -7.70 7.87 -22.93
C ASP A 555 -6.85 9.15 -23.03
N PRO A 556 -7.12 10.01 -24.03
CA PRO A 556 -6.35 11.24 -24.25
C PRO A 556 -6.32 12.17 -23.03
N GLU A 557 -7.36 12.13 -22.19
CA GLU A 557 -7.42 12.95 -20.99
C GLU A 557 -6.44 12.46 -19.93
N ILE A 558 -6.34 11.14 -19.74
CA ILE A 558 -5.35 10.53 -18.84
C ILE A 558 -3.94 10.81 -19.36
N ALA A 559 -3.69 10.63 -20.66
CA ALA A 559 -2.41 10.96 -21.26
C ALA A 559 -2.00 12.43 -21.04
N ARG A 560 -2.96 13.36 -21.14
CA ARG A 560 -2.77 14.78 -20.85
C ARG A 560 -2.44 15.03 -19.37
N MET A 561 -3.17 14.41 -18.45
CA MET A 561 -2.93 14.52 -17.00
C MET A 561 -1.52 14.05 -16.63
N ILE A 562 -1.10 12.87 -17.13
CA ILE A 562 0.23 12.30 -16.85
C ILE A 562 1.34 13.20 -17.39
N ARG A 563 1.21 13.68 -18.64
CA ARG A 563 2.19 14.59 -19.25
C ARG A 563 2.33 15.88 -18.43
N ALA A 564 1.21 16.49 -18.04
CA ALA A 564 1.22 17.70 -17.23
C ALA A 564 1.84 17.47 -15.84
N HIS A 565 1.60 16.30 -15.23
CA HIS A 565 2.24 15.92 -13.98
C HIS A 565 3.76 15.83 -14.13
N ASN A 566 4.25 15.04 -15.08
CA ASN A 566 5.69 14.85 -15.30
C ASN A 566 6.41 16.15 -15.70
N GLN A 567 5.77 17.03 -16.50
CA GLN A 567 6.33 18.33 -16.85
C GLN A 567 6.57 19.23 -15.63
N LYS A 568 5.62 19.29 -14.68
CA LYS A 568 5.78 20.05 -13.43
C LYS A 568 6.96 19.57 -12.59
N ILE A 569 7.36 18.31 -12.72
CA ILE A 569 8.50 17.72 -12.01
C ILE A 569 9.79 18.13 -12.70
N ALA A 570 9.85 18.04 -14.03
CA ALA A 570 11.01 18.42 -14.84
C ALA A 570 11.31 19.93 -14.75
N GLU A 571 10.28 20.78 -14.61
CA GLU A 571 10.43 22.25 -14.52
C GLU A 571 10.98 22.73 -13.18
N LYS A 572 10.93 21.94 -12.10
CA LYS A 572 11.50 22.34 -10.81
C LYS A 572 13.02 22.44 -10.97
N PRO A 573 13.61 23.65 -11.00
CA PRO A 573 15.04 23.80 -11.15
C PRO A 573 15.71 23.05 -10.01
N ALA A 574 16.78 22.29 -10.32
CA ALA A 574 17.68 21.81 -9.28
C ALA A 574 18.03 23.02 -8.43
N LYS A 575 17.52 23.07 -7.19
CA LYS A 575 17.69 24.21 -6.28
C LYS A 575 19.14 24.65 -6.38
N THR A 576 19.30 25.87 -6.87
CA THR A 576 20.55 26.55 -7.20
C THR A 576 21.59 26.17 -6.14
N ALA A 577 22.65 25.49 -6.56
CA ALA A 577 23.82 25.19 -5.72
C ALA A 577 24.63 26.46 -5.37
N GLU A 578 24.02 27.64 -5.49
CA GLU A 578 24.60 28.96 -5.27
C GLU A 578 23.96 29.58 -4.03
N SER A 579 24.60 29.40 -2.87
CA SER A 579 24.67 30.42 -1.80
C SER A 579 25.55 30.03 -0.59
N ASN A 580 26.48 29.06 -0.71
CA ASN A 580 27.57 28.89 0.28
C ASN A 580 28.79 29.80 -0.01
N GLY A 581 28.56 30.96 -0.63
CA GLY A 581 29.62 31.91 -0.98
C GLY A 581 29.27 33.34 -0.56
N ALA A 582 28.91 33.53 0.70
CA ALA A 582 28.81 34.86 1.31
C ALA A 582 28.88 34.73 2.84
N ASP A 583 30.02 34.27 3.35
CA ASP A 583 30.56 34.59 4.68
C ASP A 583 32.02 34.10 4.73
N GLU A 584 32.90 34.80 4.01
CA GLU A 584 34.34 34.88 4.24
C GLU A 584 34.82 36.33 4.08
#